data_AF-A0A3B4ELT6-F1
#
_entry.id   AF-A0A3B4ELT6-F1
#
_cell.length_a   1.000
_cell.length_b   1.000
_cell.length_c   1.000
_cell.angle_alpha   90.00
_cell.angle_beta   90.00
_cell.angle_gamma   90.00
#
_symmetry.space_group_name_H-M   'P 1'
#
loop_
_entity.id
_entity.type
_entity.pdbx_description
1 polymer ?
#
loop_
_entity_poly.entity_id
_entity_poly.type
_entity_poly.pdbx_seq_one_letter_code
_entity_poly.pdbx_strand_id
1 'polypeptide(L)'
;MYQLKFIKPSEYSLNCTTDLQVSNGSWYSGNVAHLLQKSVLYVEPVDPALWIGGLRKCENSILPCLWNHLLILGLLVFDVTIHRHQLYHRLHNDLKTPSKGAIFQNVTWQHLDHGVLPCLKYFCNYFFYKFGLEMSFVVAVNVIGQRMDFYAILHSFALIVVLGRRRRKAIGEMWPKYCCFTASLMVFQYLLCIGLPPALCTDYPWRKSTPAFTSNLIKWLYLPDFAMQPNPTFLLYDFLLLMAASLQWQVFEDENKASVRLLAGENVEISRSLNPRSLNQYTSVGNFLHCRSYLDMAKVFVFSYFFWLVLCLVFITGTTRINIFCLGYLVACFYFMLFGDTVLLQPVRYILKLWDCLIAYTSVVICLKNLISLGSCAYLDSLLKNGCWLIQAFSMFCTIKGYDVLASRRGWYCVGCDLFCCSVGSKENIPQLLLSVCCI
;
A
#
# COMPACT_ATOMS: atom_id res chain seq x y z
N MET A 1 12.09 18.29 31.37
CA MET A 1 12.67 19.65 31.25
C MET A 1 11.66 20.69 30.76
N TYR A 2 11.00 20.53 29.59
CA TYR A 2 10.09 21.56 29.05
C TYR A 2 8.87 21.92 29.94
N GLN A 3 8.52 21.07 30.92
CA GLN A 3 7.42 21.32 31.87
C GLN A 3 7.79 22.25 33.03
N LEU A 4 9.05 22.69 33.15
CA LEU A 4 9.48 23.56 34.25
C LEU A 4 8.74 24.92 34.20
N LYS A 5 8.40 25.45 35.38
CA LYS A 5 7.56 26.67 35.50
C LYS A 5 8.21 27.91 34.88
N PHE A 6 9.53 27.99 34.84
CA PHE A 6 10.25 29.13 34.27
C PHE A 6 10.17 29.20 32.74
N ILE A 7 9.93 28.08 32.05
CA ILE A 7 9.77 28.06 30.59
C ILE A 7 8.36 28.53 30.30
N LYS A 8 8.18 29.67 29.63
CA LYS A 8 6.86 30.17 29.24
C LYS A 8 6.77 30.25 27.72
N PRO A 9 6.02 29.34 27.06
CA PRO A 9 5.92 29.33 25.59
C PRO A 9 5.46 30.67 25.00
N SER A 10 4.61 31.41 25.71
CA SER A 10 4.12 32.73 25.31
C SER A 10 5.21 33.79 25.14
N GLU A 11 6.37 33.65 25.80
CA GLU A 11 7.48 34.60 25.68
C GLU A 11 8.32 34.36 24.41
N TYR A 12 8.27 33.14 23.84
CA TYR A 12 9.05 32.75 22.66
C TYR A 12 8.21 32.53 21.41
N SER A 13 6.87 32.54 21.54
CA SER A 13 5.96 32.31 20.42
C SER A 13 5.90 33.52 19.49
N LEU A 14 5.95 33.26 18.19
CA LEU A 14 5.99 34.29 17.15
C LEU A 14 4.63 34.43 16.48
N ASN A 15 4.16 35.68 16.31
CA ASN A 15 2.96 35.96 15.55
C ASN A 15 3.31 36.31 14.09
N CYS A 16 3.00 35.42 13.15
CA CYS A 16 3.38 35.55 11.75
C CYS A 16 2.32 36.29 10.89
N THR A 17 1.33 36.94 11.48
CA THR A 17 0.26 37.64 10.73
C THR A 17 0.72 38.93 10.04
N THR A 18 1.88 39.47 10.39
CA THR A 18 2.38 40.76 9.88
C THR A 18 2.74 40.72 8.40
N ASP A 19 3.35 39.63 7.91
CA ASP A 19 3.75 39.50 6.50
C ASP A 19 2.53 39.48 5.56
N LEU A 20 1.42 38.88 5.99
CA LEU A 20 0.17 38.83 5.24
C LEU A 20 -0.48 40.22 5.08
N GLN A 21 -0.34 41.09 6.09
CA GLN A 21 -0.89 42.45 6.11
C GLN A 21 -0.02 43.45 5.33
N VAL A 22 1.30 43.27 5.33
CA VAL A 22 2.24 44.11 4.56
C VAL A 22 2.17 43.78 3.06
N SER A 23 1.91 42.52 2.71
CA SER A 23 1.63 42.11 1.33
C SER A 23 0.18 42.40 0.91
N ASN A 24 -0.25 43.66 0.92
CA ASN A 24 -1.45 44.12 0.19
C ASN A 24 -1.29 44.02 -1.35
N GLY A 25 -0.23 43.39 -1.84
CA GLY A 25 0.01 43.13 -3.26
C GLY A 25 -0.63 41.82 -3.69
N SER A 26 -1.53 41.90 -4.68
CA SER A 26 -1.95 40.95 -5.74
C SER A 26 -1.78 39.42 -5.62
N TRP A 27 -0.84 38.88 -4.86
CA TRP A 27 -0.44 37.47 -4.83
C TRP A 27 -1.42 36.55 -4.08
N TYR A 28 -2.14 37.07 -3.07
CA TYR A 28 -3.01 36.25 -2.21
C TYR A 28 -4.52 36.45 -2.43
N SER A 29 -4.95 37.32 -3.36
CA SER A 29 -6.29 37.96 -3.33
C SER A 29 -7.51 37.04 -3.42
N GLY A 30 -7.36 35.76 -3.80
CA GLY A 30 -8.46 34.79 -3.81
C GLY A 30 -8.59 33.92 -2.56
N ASN A 31 -7.53 33.75 -1.75
CA ASN A 31 -7.44 32.70 -0.71
C ASN A 31 -7.06 33.20 0.70
N VAL A 32 -6.88 34.51 0.91
CA VAL A 32 -6.49 35.11 2.20
C VAL A 32 -7.36 34.63 3.36
N ALA A 33 -8.68 34.68 3.20
CA ALA A 33 -9.63 34.30 4.26
C ALA A 33 -9.57 32.81 4.63
N HIS A 34 -9.27 31.94 3.65
CA HIS A 34 -9.10 30.49 3.90
C HIS A 34 -7.80 30.22 4.65
N LEU A 35 -6.71 30.92 4.28
CA LEU A 35 -5.41 30.79 4.94
C LEU A 35 -5.44 31.33 6.38
N LEU A 36 -6.10 32.45 6.63
CA LEU A 36 -6.29 32.99 7.98
C LEU A 36 -7.10 32.05 8.89
N GLN A 37 -7.97 31.22 8.33
CA GLN A 37 -8.80 30.28 9.10
C GLN A 37 -8.15 28.91 9.32
N LYS A 38 -7.33 28.43 8.36
CA LYS A 38 -6.81 27.05 8.36
C LYS A 38 -5.30 26.93 8.52
N SER A 39 -4.51 27.98 8.21
CA SER A 39 -3.05 27.89 8.21
C SER A 39 -2.47 27.93 9.61
N VAL A 40 -1.55 27.02 9.91
CA VAL A 40 -0.81 27.01 11.19
C VAL A 40 -0.03 28.31 11.41
N LEU A 41 0.41 29.03 10.37
CA LEU A 41 1.16 30.28 10.54
C LEU A 41 0.29 31.44 11.05
N TYR A 42 -0.98 31.48 10.66
CA TYR A 42 -1.79 32.69 10.79
C TYR A 42 -2.93 32.56 11.79
N VAL A 43 -3.26 31.34 12.24
CA VAL A 43 -4.35 31.08 13.19
C VAL A 43 -3.93 31.38 14.63
N GLU A 44 -2.75 30.92 15.03
CA GLU A 44 -2.24 31.02 16.40
C GLU A 44 -0.74 31.36 16.41
N PRO A 45 -0.22 31.97 17.50
CA PRO A 45 1.20 32.25 17.62
C PRO A 45 2.00 30.95 17.62
N VAL A 46 3.04 30.90 16.78
CA VAL A 46 3.83 29.70 16.53
C VAL A 46 4.87 29.51 17.63
N ASP A 47 4.84 28.37 18.32
CA ASP A 47 5.91 27.93 19.22
C ASP A 47 7.01 27.18 18.43
N PRO A 48 8.26 27.70 18.36
CA PRO A 48 9.37 27.02 17.69
C PRO A 48 9.67 25.62 18.27
N ALA A 49 9.42 25.41 19.56
CA ALA A 49 9.72 24.14 20.23
C ALA A 49 8.82 22.99 19.75
N LEU A 50 7.63 23.30 19.25
CA LEU A 50 6.69 22.32 18.72
C LEU A 50 7.26 21.64 17.45
N TRP A 51 7.95 22.39 16.59
CA TRP A 51 8.54 21.86 15.36
C TRP A 51 9.79 21.02 15.60
N ILE A 52 10.65 21.42 16.55
CA ILE A 52 11.93 20.72 16.83
C ILE A 52 11.72 19.29 17.34
N GLY A 53 10.67 19.05 18.11
CA GLY A 53 10.45 17.72 18.71
C GLY A 53 9.09 17.49 19.33
N GLY A 54 8.06 18.24 18.91
CA GLY A 54 6.74 18.15 19.52
C GLY A 54 6.73 18.56 20.99
N LEU A 55 7.65 19.44 21.40
CA LEU A 55 7.75 19.88 22.79
C LEU A 55 6.57 20.78 23.12
N ARG A 56 5.65 20.26 23.94
CA ARG A 56 4.46 20.99 24.39
C ARG A 56 4.35 20.95 25.90
N LYS A 57 3.78 22.01 26.49
CA LYS A 57 3.37 21.96 27.90
C LYS A 57 2.13 21.09 28.05
N CYS A 58 2.11 20.24 29.07
CA CYS A 58 1.01 19.33 29.36
C CYS A 58 0.33 19.82 30.64
N GLU A 59 -0.90 20.31 30.52
CA GLU A 59 -1.57 21.08 31.58
C GLU A 59 -1.78 20.26 32.87
N ASN A 60 -2.46 19.11 32.77
CA ASN A 60 -2.97 18.40 33.95
C ASN A 60 -2.21 17.10 34.27
N SER A 61 -1.64 16.42 33.27
CA SER A 61 -0.84 15.21 33.49
C SER A 61 0.23 15.07 32.42
N ILE A 62 1.45 14.75 32.87
CA ILE A 62 2.61 14.55 32.00
C ILE A 62 2.53 13.17 31.32
N LEU A 63 1.89 12.20 31.98
CA LEU A 63 1.87 10.80 31.55
C LEU A 63 1.24 10.60 30.16
N PRO A 64 0.07 11.20 29.82
CA PRO A 64 -0.51 11.09 28.48
C PRO A 64 0.40 11.63 27.37
N CYS A 65 1.19 12.67 27.66
CA CYS A 65 2.13 13.24 26.69
C CYS A 65 3.34 12.33 26.44
N LEU A 66 3.79 11.59 27.45
CA LEU A 66 4.93 10.68 27.36
C LEU A 66 4.53 9.24 26.99
N TRP A 67 3.23 8.92 26.99
CA TRP A 67 2.71 7.57 26.83
C TRP A 67 3.28 6.86 25.59
N ASN A 68 3.29 7.52 24.43
CA ASN A 68 3.81 6.94 23.19
C ASN A 68 5.31 6.60 23.29
N HIS A 69 6.12 7.48 23.90
CA HIS A 69 7.55 7.25 24.08
C HIS A 69 7.83 6.15 25.11
N LEU A 70 7.07 6.12 26.20
CA LEU A 70 7.14 5.06 27.21
C LEU A 70 6.75 3.70 26.64
N LEU A 71 5.74 3.66 25.76
CA LEU A 71 5.33 2.43 25.06
C LEU A 71 6.45 1.93 24.15
N ILE A 72 7.05 2.81 23.33
CA ILE A 72 8.19 2.45 22.46
C ILE A 72 9.37 1.94 23.30
N LEU A 73 9.72 2.63 24.39
CA LEU A 73 10.76 2.19 25.31
C LEU A 73 10.43 0.82 25.92
N GLY A 74 9.19 0.62 26.36
CA GLY A 74 8.70 -0.65 26.89
C GLY A 74 8.83 -1.78 25.87
N LEU A 75 8.48 -1.54 24.61
CA LEU A 75 8.64 -2.52 23.52
C LEU A 75 10.10 -2.85 23.25
N LEU A 76 11.00 -1.86 23.23
CA LEU A 76 12.45 -2.09 23.05
C LEU A 76 13.05 -2.90 24.19
N VAL A 77 12.68 -2.57 25.44
CA VAL A 77 13.11 -3.33 26.62
C VAL A 77 12.57 -4.76 26.56
N PHE A 78 11.30 -4.92 26.17
CA PHE A 78 10.66 -6.23 26.04
C PHE A 78 11.34 -7.09 24.96
N ASP A 79 11.70 -6.50 23.81
CA ASP A 79 12.44 -7.18 22.73
C ASP A 79 13.79 -7.73 23.23
N VAL A 80 14.59 -6.88 23.89
CA VAL A 80 15.88 -7.29 24.48
C VAL A 80 15.69 -8.35 25.57
N THR A 81 14.64 -8.22 26.38
CA THR A 81 14.32 -9.17 27.46
C THR A 81 13.97 -10.54 26.90
N ILE A 82 13.15 -10.62 25.85
CA ILE A 82 12.83 -11.88 25.16
C ILE A 82 14.11 -12.50 24.60
N HIS A 83 14.93 -11.74 23.87
CA HIS A 83 16.17 -12.25 23.27
C HIS A 83 17.13 -12.81 24.34
N ARG A 84 17.28 -12.11 25.47
CA ARG A 84 18.09 -12.58 26.60
C ARG A 84 17.50 -13.81 27.28
N HIS A 85 16.20 -13.83 27.51
CA HIS A 85 15.52 -14.97 28.13
C HIS A 85 15.67 -16.24 27.26
N GLN A 86 15.46 -16.09 25.95
CA GLN A 86 15.64 -17.18 24.98
C GLN A 86 17.09 -17.68 24.94
N LEU A 87 18.08 -16.79 25.01
CA LEU A 87 19.49 -17.17 25.09
C LEU A 87 19.80 -17.93 26.38
N TYR A 88 19.35 -17.40 27.53
CA TYR A 88 19.54 -18.04 28.83
C TYR A 88 18.94 -19.45 28.88
N HIS A 89 17.69 -19.61 28.44
CA HIS A 89 17.02 -20.91 28.39
C HIS A 89 17.78 -21.92 27.51
N ARG A 90 18.37 -21.48 26.40
CA ARG A 90 19.14 -22.35 25.51
C ARG A 90 20.47 -22.78 26.14
N LEU A 91 21.19 -21.85 26.77
CA LEU A 91 22.47 -22.13 27.43
C LEU A 91 22.29 -23.04 28.64
N HIS A 92 21.22 -22.84 29.42
CA HIS A 92 20.95 -23.66 30.61
C HIS A 92 20.58 -25.11 30.27
N ASN A 93 19.89 -25.33 29.15
CA ASN A 93 19.40 -26.64 28.73
C ASN A 93 20.25 -27.27 27.60
N ASP A 94 21.43 -26.72 27.30
CA ASP A 94 22.31 -27.15 26.20
C ASP A 94 21.59 -27.31 24.84
N LEU A 95 20.62 -26.43 24.55
CA LEU A 95 19.83 -26.48 23.32
C LEU A 95 20.50 -25.70 22.19
N LYS A 96 20.54 -26.30 20.99
CA LYS A 96 21.02 -25.62 19.78
C LYS A 96 20.03 -24.55 19.32
N THR A 97 20.55 -23.51 18.66
CA THR A 97 19.72 -22.49 18.02
C THR A 97 18.86 -23.11 16.92
N PRO A 98 17.53 -22.96 16.95
CA PRO A 98 16.68 -23.46 15.88
C PRO A 98 16.98 -22.74 14.56
N SER A 99 16.67 -23.38 13.43
CA SER A 99 16.70 -22.72 12.12
C SER A 99 15.81 -21.47 12.17
N LYS A 100 16.33 -20.34 11.68
CA LYS A 100 15.61 -19.05 11.68
C LYS A 100 14.20 -19.21 11.12
N GLY A 101 13.19 -18.70 11.84
CA GLY A 101 11.81 -18.57 11.37
C GLY A 101 10.88 -19.77 11.58
N ALA A 102 11.34 -20.91 12.10
CA ALA A 102 10.46 -22.06 12.36
C ALA A 102 9.85 -22.02 13.77
N ILE A 103 8.51 -22.03 13.86
CA ILE A 103 7.73 -22.09 15.12
C ILE A 103 7.59 -23.54 15.57
N PHE A 104 7.16 -24.41 14.67
CA PHE A 104 7.01 -25.85 14.93
C PHE A 104 8.28 -26.60 14.53
N GLN A 105 8.93 -27.25 15.50
CA GLN A 105 10.09 -28.09 15.26
C GLN A 105 9.70 -29.38 14.52
N ASN A 106 10.65 -29.94 13.75
CA ASN A 106 10.51 -31.20 13.01
C ASN A 106 9.46 -31.21 11.87
N VAL A 107 8.99 -30.05 11.42
CA VAL A 107 8.13 -29.96 10.22
C VAL A 107 8.97 -29.51 9.04
N THR A 108 9.18 -30.43 8.10
CA THR A 108 9.91 -30.22 6.85
C THR A 108 8.97 -30.27 5.65
N TRP A 109 9.46 -29.86 4.48
CA TRP A 109 8.74 -29.94 3.21
C TRP A 109 8.26 -31.37 2.87
N GLN A 110 8.97 -32.40 3.30
CA GLN A 110 8.56 -33.80 3.08
C GLN A 110 7.26 -34.15 3.80
N HIS A 111 6.99 -33.50 4.94
CA HIS A 111 5.77 -33.73 5.72
C HIS A 111 4.54 -32.98 5.20
N LEU A 112 4.70 -32.14 4.16
CA LEU A 112 3.61 -31.34 3.59
C LEU A 112 2.44 -32.20 3.12
N ASP A 113 2.73 -33.37 2.55
CA ASP A 113 1.74 -34.24 1.89
C ASP A 113 1.17 -35.33 2.81
N HIS A 114 1.65 -35.43 4.05
CA HIS A 114 1.23 -36.50 4.97
C HIS A 114 -0.18 -36.29 5.57
N GLY A 115 -0.69 -35.05 5.58
CA GLY A 115 -2.03 -34.74 6.07
C GLY A 115 -2.27 -33.26 6.32
N VAL A 116 -3.52 -32.91 6.63
CA VAL A 116 -3.97 -31.51 6.79
C VAL A 116 -3.23 -30.80 7.94
N LEU A 117 -3.05 -31.46 9.08
CA LEU A 117 -2.37 -30.85 10.24
C LEU A 117 -0.87 -30.60 10.01
N PRO A 118 -0.07 -31.57 9.50
CA PRO A 118 1.31 -31.30 9.08
C PRO A 118 1.42 -30.18 8.03
N CYS A 119 0.52 -30.16 7.06
CA CYS A 119 0.45 -29.12 6.02
C CYS A 119 0.23 -27.73 6.63
N LEU A 120 -0.71 -27.58 7.56
CA LEU A 120 -0.97 -26.31 8.25
C LEU A 120 0.25 -25.86 9.08
N LYS A 121 0.88 -26.77 9.82
CA LYS A 121 2.12 -26.46 10.57
C LYS A 121 3.24 -26.01 9.64
N TYR A 122 3.36 -26.62 8.46
CA TYR A 122 4.34 -26.22 7.45
C TYR A 122 4.07 -24.80 6.95
N PHE A 123 2.82 -24.47 6.61
CA PHE A 123 2.49 -23.11 6.20
C PHE A 123 2.69 -22.10 7.33
N CYS A 124 2.35 -22.41 8.58
CA CYS A 124 2.66 -21.51 9.70
C CYS A 124 4.16 -21.17 9.81
N ASN A 125 5.06 -22.11 9.47
CA ASN A 125 6.50 -21.87 9.48
C ASN A 125 7.00 -21.14 8.22
N TYR A 126 6.52 -21.52 7.04
CA TYR A 126 7.12 -21.16 5.76
C TYR A 126 6.18 -20.43 4.78
N PHE A 127 5.04 -19.90 5.26
CA PHE A 127 4.08 -19.18 4.41
C PHE A 127 4.74 -18.03 3.66
N PHE A 128 5.44 -17.14 4.36
CA PHE A 128 6.12 -16.00 3.73
C PHE A 128 7.34 -16.45 2.89
N TYR A 129 7.98 -17.56 3.24
CA TYR A 129 9.06 -18.14 2.41
C TYR A 129 8.54 -18.61 1.03
N LYS A 130 7.30 -19.13 0.95
CA LYS A 130 6.68 -19.56 -0.30
C LYS A 130 5.97 -18.43 -1.06
N PHE A 131 5.18 -17.61 -0.36
CA PHE A 131 4.29 -16.60 -0.96
C PHE A 131 4.74 -15.14 -0.74
N GLY A 132 5.96 -14.91 -0.26
CA GLY A 132 6.41 -13.56 0.15
C GLY A 132 6.45 -12.54 -0.99
N LEU A 133 6.72 -12.98 -2.22
CA LEU A 133 6.74 -12.12 -3.40
C LEU A 133 5.33 -11.67 -3.78
N GLU A 134 4.39 -12.60 -3.81
CA GLU A 134 2.97 -12.37 -4.08
C GLU A 134 2.38 -11.44 -3.00
N MET A 135 2.67 -11.70 -1.72
CA MET A 135 2.26 -10.85 -0.61
C MET A 135 2.85 -9.45 -0.72
N SER A 136 4.13 -9.32 -1.11
CA SER A 136 4.77 -8.02 -1.30
C SER A 136 4.11 -7.21 -2.41
N PHE A 137 3.70 -7.84 -3.52
CA PHE A 137 2.96 -7.18 -4.58
C PHE A 137 1.54 -6.77 -4.16
N VAL A 138 0.84 -7.61 -3.40
CA VAL A 138 -0.47 -7.25 -2.84
C VAL A 138 -0.36 -6.04 -1.92
N VAL A 139 0.65 -6.00 -1.05
CA VAL A 139 0.92 -4.83 -0.19
C VAL A 139 1.26 -3.60 -1.04
N ALA A 140 2.06 -3.74 -2.10
CA ALA A 140 2.39 -2.62 -3.00
C ALA A 140 1.13 -2.04 -3.69
N VAL A 141 0.25 -2.90 -4.22
CA VAL A 141 -1.02 -2.47 -4.81
C VAL A 141 -1.92 -1.81 -3.77
N ASN A 142 -1.94 -2.30 -2.53
CA ASN A 142 -2.68 -1.67 -1.44
C ASN A 142 -2.14 -0.26 -1.13
N VAL A 143 -0.80 -0.05 -1.08
CA VAL A 143 -0.21 1.29 -0.92
C VAL A 143 -0.71 2.22 -2.03
N ILE A 144 -0.65 1.78 -3.28
CA ILE A 144 -1.09 2.57 -4.44
C ILE A 144 -2.58 2.95 -4.32
N GLY A 145 -3.42 1.98 -3.95
CA GLY A 145 -4.87 2.18 -3.82
C GLY A 145 -5.30 3.06 -2.65
N GLN A 146 -4.58 3.02 -1.52
CA GLN A 146 -4.90 3.86 -0.35
C GLN A 146 -4.41 5.30 -0.50
N ARG A 147 -3.28 5.52 -1.20
CA ARG A 147 -2.66 6.84 -1.35
C ARG A 147 -3.20 7.67 -2.51
N MET A 148 -3.42 7.07 -3.68
CA MET A 148 -3.87 7.72 -4.93
C MET A 148 -3.32 9.16 -5.13
N ASP A 149 -2.02 9.33 -4.85
CA ASP A 149 -1.28 10.58 -4.90
C ASP A 149 -0.13 10.47 -5.92
N PHE A 150 0.64 11.55 -6.09
CA PHE A 150 1.81 11.56 -6.97
C PHE A 150 2.83 10.44 -6.62
N TYR A 151 3.05 10.17 -5.33
CA TYR A 151 3.99 9.13 -4.91
C TYR A 151 3.49 7.73 -5.22
N ALA A 152 2.19 7.50 -5.19
CA ALA A 152 1.59 6.25 -5.61
C ALA A 152 1.83 5.97 -7.12
N ILE A 153 1.99 7.00 -7.96
CA ILE A 153 2.40 6.84 -9.37
C ILE A 153 3.84 6.34 -9.47
N LEU A 154 4.73 6.86 -8.62
CA LEU A 154 6.12 6.39 -8.55
C LEU A 154 6.17 4.92 -8.09
N HIS A 155 5.37 4.53 -7.09
CA HIS A 155 5.24 3.13 -6.68
C HIS A 155 4.65 2.24 -7.78
N SER A 156 3.64 2.69 -8.53
CA SER A 156 3.08 1.91 -9.63
C SER A 156 4.07 1.72 -10.78
N PHE A 157 4.85 2.75 -11.11
CA PHE A 157 5.91 2.63 -12.11
C PHE A 157 7.00 1.64 -11.67
N ALA A 158 7.45 1.75 -10.42
CA ALA A 158 8.41 0.80 -9.85
C ALA A 158 7.87 -0.64 -9.88
N LEU A 159 6.58 -0.84 -9.55
CA LEU A 159 5.91 -2.14 -9.62
C LEU A 159 5.88 -2.68 -11.06
N ILE A 160 5.55 -1.87 -12.05
CA ILE A 160 5.55 -2.26 -13.48
C ILE A 160 6.96 -2.67 -13.92
N VAL A 161 8.01 -1.92 -13.53
CA VAL A 161 9.40 -2.26 -13.86
C VAL A 161 9.81 -3.61 -13.28
N VAL A 162 9.43 -3.89 -12.03
CA VAL A 162 9.70 -5.17 -11.37
C VAL A 162 8.90 -6.31 -12.02
N LEU A 163 7.59 -6.13 -12.25
CA LEU A 163 6.74 -7.12 -12.91
C LEU A 163 7.15 -7.38 -14.37
N GLY A 164 7.75 -6.39 -15.04
CA GLY A 164 8.35 -6.56 -16.36
C GLY A 164 9.44 -7.64 -16.38
N ARG A 165 10.09 -7.90 -15.24
CA ARG A 165 11.02 -9.01 -15.06
C ARG A 165 10.23 -10.29 -14.71
N ARG A 166 9.88 -11.07 -15.72
CA ARG A 166 9.02 -12.27 -15.56
C ARG A 166 9.63 -13.46 -14.82
N ARG A 167 10.94 -13.45 -14.52
CA ARG A 167 11.63 -14.57 -13.87
C ARG A 167 11.98 -14.18 -12.45
N ARG A 168 11.68 -15.04 -11.48
CA ARG A 168 12.00 -14.89 -10.06
C ARG A 168 13.46 -14.56 -9.82
N LYS A 169 14.38 -15.24 -10.51
CA LYS A 169 15.83 -14.93 -10.42
C LYS A 169 16.15 -13.50 -10.86
N ALA A 170 15.54 -13.03 -11.96
CA ALA A 170 15.75 -11.68 -12.46
C ALA A 170 15.09 -10.62 -11.54
N ILE A 171 13.97 -10.94 -10.90
CA ILE A 171 13.38 -10.09 -9.86
C ILE A 171 14.32 -10.03 -8.65
N GLY A 172 14.82 -11.17 -8.17
CA GLY A 172 15.73 -11.26 -7.02
C GLY A 172 17.00 -10.43 -7.20
N GLU A 173 17.58 -10.38 -8.40
CA GLU A 173 18.74 -9.53 -8.71
C GLU A 173 18.43 -8.02 -8.65
N MET A 174 17.20 -7.62 -9.01
CA MET A 174 16.76 -6.23 -8.98
C MET A 174 16.18 -5.81 -7.61
N TRP A 175 15.79 -6.77 -6.78
CA TRP A 175 15.05 -6.55 -5.54
C TRP A 175 15.75 -5.61 -4.53
N PRO A 176 17.09 -5.68 -4.33
CA PRO A 176 17.77 -4.72 -3.46
C PRO A 176 17.62 -3.27 -3.94
N LYS A 177 17.59 -3.04 -5.26
CA LYS A 177 17.36 -1.70 -5.84
C LYS A 177 15.93 -1.23 -5.58
N TYR A 178 14.95 -2.12 -5.65
CA TYR A 178 13.56 -1.82 -5.30
C TYR A 178 13.41 -1.48 -3.81
N CYS A 179 14.06 -2.23 -2.92
CA CYS A 179 14.06 -1.93 -1.47
C CYS A 179 14.71 -0.56 -1.18
N CYS A 180 15.85 -0.27 -1.82
CA CYS A 180 16.54 1.01 -1.69
C CYS A 180 15.67 2.18 -2.19
N PHE A 181 14.99 2.00 -3.33
CA PHE A 181 14.04 2.98 -3.86
C PHE A 181 12.91 3.27 -2.86
N THR A 182 12.23 2.24 -2.36
CA THR A 182 11.12 2.40 -1.39
C THR A 182 11.61 3.04 -0.09
N ALA A 183 12.77 2.64 0.43
CA ALA A 183 13.35 3.24 1.64
C ALA A 183 13.68 4.72 1.44
N SER A 184 14.33 5.06 0.32
CA SER A 184 14.69 6.44 0.00
C SER A 184 13.45 7.32 -0.17
N LEU A 185 12.42 6.79 -0.83
CA LEU A 185 11.15 7.50 -1.04
C LEU A 185 10.41 7.75 0.27
N MET A 186 10.39 6.77 1.18
CA MET A 186 9.80 6.92 2.51
C MET A 186 10.53 7.99 3.34
N VAL A 187 11.87 8.00 3.33
CA VAL A 187 12.67 9.03 4.02
C VAL A 187 12.36 10.41 3.44
N PHE A 188 12.29 10.52 2.11
CA PHE A 188 11.95 11.78 1.46
C PHE A 188 10.53 12.27 1.83
N GLN A 189 9.53 11.38 1.81
CA GLN A 189 8.18 11.73 2.23
C GLN A 189 8.10 12.15 3.70
N TYR A 190 8.88 11.53 4.58
CA TYR A 190 8.98 11.95 5.98
C TYR A 190 9.53 13.36 6.13
N LEU A 191 10.57 13.71 5.36
CA LEU A 191 11.10 15.07 5.32
C LEU A 191 10.06 16.08 4.81
N LEU A 192 9.22 15.69 3.84
CA LEU A 192 8.11 16.53 3.39
C LEU A 192 7.03 16.70 4.46
N CYS A 193 6.74 15.68 5.27
CA CYS A 193 5.82 15.82 6.39
C CYS A 193 6.34 16.78 7.48
N ILE A 194 7.66 16.83 7.71
CA ILE A 194 8.27 17.78 8.65
C ILE A 194 8.16 19.22 8.13
N GLY A 195 8.43 19.41 6.84
CA GLY A 195 8.39 20.73 6.20
C GLY A 195 9.37 21.75 6.80
N LEU A 196 9.17 23.01 6.44
CA LEU A 196 9.89 24.16 6.96
C LEU A 196 9.45 24.51 8.39
N PRO A 197 10.37 25.01 9.24
CA PRO A 197 10.02 25.52 10.55
C PRO A 197 9.00 26.67 10.43
N PRO A 198 7.82 26.57 11.07
CA PRO A 198 6.80 27.62 11.00
C PRO A 198 7.26 28.92 11.69
N ALA A 199 8.25 28.84 12.58
CA ALA A 199 8.87 29.98 13.26
C ALA A 199 9.59 30.95 12.29
N LEU A 200 9.91 30.53 11.07
CA LEU A 200 10.47 31.40 10.05
C LEU A 200 9.45 32.38 9.46
N CYS A 201 8.16 32.21 9.74
CA CYS A 201 7.06 33.02 9.20
C CYS A 201 7.01 33.11 7.65
N THR A 202 7.75 32.27 6.94
CA THR A 202 7.77 32.25 5.47
C THR A 202 6.84 31.18 4.91
N ASP A 203 5.82 31.61 4.17
CA ASP A 203 4.95 30.69 3.42
C ASP A 203 5.63 30.13 2.16
N TYR A 204 5.16 28.97 1.71
CA TYR A 204 5.77 28.19 0.65
C TYR A 204 5.60 28.80 -0.76
N PRO A 205 6.53 28.53 -1.70
CA PRO A 205 6.50 29.12 -3.04
C PRO A 205 5.26 28.79 -3.89
N TRP A 206 4.67 27.60 -3.75
CA TRP A 206 3.48 27.21 -4.53
C TRP A 206 2.22 28.01 -4.16
N ARG A 207 2.16 28.58 -2.95
CA ARG A 207 1.11 29.52 -2.51
C ARG A 207 1.35 30.93 -3.03
N LYS A 208 2.62 31.30 -3.27
CA LYS A 208 3.08 32.60 -3.78
C LYS A 208 3.22 32.67 -5.31
N SER A 209 3.04 31.55 -6.02
CA SER A 209 3.20 31.49 -7.48
C SER A 209 2.01 32.12 -8.22
N THR A 210 2.21 32.59 -9.44
CA THR A 210 1.13 33.09 -10.33
C THR A 210 1.05 32.24 -11.60
N PRO A 211 0.02 31.39 -11.79
CA PRO A 211 -1.14 31.18 -10.90
C PRO A 211 -0.79 30.33 -9.65
N ALA A 212 -1.44 30.63 -8.54
CA ALA A 212 -1.23 29.90 -7.28
C ALA A 212 -1.86 28.50 -7.35
N PHE A 213 -1.19 27.51 -6.74
CA PHE A 213 -1.72 26.15 -6.71
C PHE A 213 -2.96 26.06 -5.80
N THR A 214 -3.96 25.30 -6.24
CA THR A 214 -5.15 25.03 -5.42
C THR A 214 -4.80 24.06 -4.28
N SER A 215 -5.51 24.15 -3.15
CA SER A 215 -5.27 23.25 -2.01
C SER A 215 -5.46 21.77 -2.36
N ASN A 216 -6.36 21.46 -3.29
CA ASN A 216 -6.56 20.10 -3.80
C ASN A 216 -5.35 19.60 -4.61
N LEU A 217 -4.76 20.46 -5.45
CA LEU A 217 -3.56 20.11 -6.22
C LEU A 217 -2.35 19.89 -5.29
N ILE A 218 -2.15 20.76 -4.31
CA ILE A 218 -1.08 20.66 -3.30
C ILE A 218 -1.18 19.33 -2.56
N LYS A 219 -2.40 18.97 -2.13
CA LYS A 219 -2.65 17.70 -1.45
C LYS A 219 -2.35 16.49 -2.35
N TRP A 220 -2.77 16.50 -3.61
CA TRP A 220 -2.53 15.39 -4.54
C TRP A 220 -1.04 15.20 -4.87
N LEU A 221 -0.30 16.32 -5.01
CA LEU A 221 1.16 16.30 -5.16
C LEU A 221 1.89 15.90 -3.87
N TYR A 222 1.18 15.84 -2.75
CA TYR A 222 1.72 15.56 -1.41
C TYR A 222 2.89 16.49 -1.06
N LEU A 223 2.70 17.78 -1.38
CA LEU A 223 3.64 18.84 -1.02
C LEU A 223 3.44 19.26 0.45
N PRO A 224 4.50 19.70 1.14
CA PRO A 224 4.34 20.30 2.45
C PRO A 224 3.48 21.56 2.32
N ASP A 225 2.65 21.86 3.32
CA ASP A 225 1.88 23.10 3.33
C ASP A 225 1.35 23.35 4.74
N PHE A 226 1.24 24.62 5.12
CA PHE A 226 0.78 24.97 6.47
C PHE A 226 -0.73 25.01 6.60
N ALA A 227 -1.48 25.18 5.50
CA ALA A 227 -2.95 25.16 5.51
C ALA A 227 -3.53 23.78 5.15
N MET A 228 -2.85 23.03 4.29
CA MET A 228 -3.24 21.69 3.87
C MET A 228 -2.10 20.69 4.10
N GLN A 229 -1.88 20.34 5.37
CA GLN A 229 -0.78 19.48 5.76
C GLN A 229 -0.85 18.08 5.12
N PRO A 230 0.29 17.53 4.68
CA PRO A 230 0.34 16.16 4.19
C PRO A 230 -0.01 15.18 5.32
N ASN A 231 -0.91 14.23 5.05
CA ASN A 231 -1.33 13.28 6.07
C ASN A 231 -0.21 12.27 6.38
N PRO A 232 0.32 12.21 7.62
CA PRO A 232 1.42 11.31 7.97
C PRO A 232 0.98 9.83 8.05
N THR A 233 -0.32 9.53 8.13
CA THR A 233 -0.77 8.13 8.18
C THR A 233 -0.41 7.36 6.91
N PHE A 234 -0.21 8.05 5.79
CA PHE A 234 0.18 7.40 4.55
C PHE A 234 1.57 6.77 4.62
N LEU A 235 2.50 7.30 5.42
CA LEU A 235 3.83 6.72 5.61
C LEU A 235 3.76 5.34 6.29
N LEU A 236 2.70 5.05 7.05
CA LEU A 236 2.51 3.73 7.64
C LEU A 236 2.35 2.67 6.55
N TYR A 237 1.65 2.98 5.45
CA TYR A 237 1.47 2.04 4.34
C TYR A 237 2.81 1.78 3.63
N ASP A 238 3.63 2.81 3.41
CA ASP A 238 4.97 2.64 2.83
C ASP A 238 5.91 1.88 3.75
N PHE A 239 5.80 2.08 5.06
CA PHE A 239 6.53 1.30 6.05
C PHE A 239 6.15 -0.19 5.98
N LEU A 240 4.86 -0.51 5.89
CA LEU A 240 4.41 -1.91 5.73
C LEU A 240 4.93 -2.53 4.43
N LEU A 241 4.97 -1.76 3.33
CA LEU A 241 5.57 -2.19 2.07
C LEU A 241 7.08 -2.43 2.21
N LEU A 242 7.81 -1.52 2.84
CA LEU A 242 9.25 -1.67 3.06
C LEU A 242 9.55 -2.87 3.98
N MET A 243 8.73 -3.10 4.99
CA MET A 243 8.83 -4.27 5.86
C MET A 243 8.60 -5.57 5.06
N ALA A 244 7.54 -5.65 4.26
CA ALA A 244 7.31 -6.81 3.40
C ALA A 244 8.45 -7.01 2.38
N ALA A 245 8.92 -5.94 1.75
CA ALA A 245 9.99 -5.99 0.77
C ALA A 245 11.34 -6.40 1.38
N SER A 246 11.68 -5.92 2.58
CA SER A 246 12.90 -6.30 3.29
C SER A 246 12.87 -7.76 3.76
N LEU A 247 11.72 -8.24 4.26
CA LEU A 247 11.54 -9.66 4.54
C LEU A 247 11.69 -10.51 3.26
N GLN A 248 11.15 -10.04 2.14
CA GLN A 248 11.27 -10.75 0.86
C GLN A 248 12.71 -10.72 0.33
N TRP A 249 13.47 -9.65 0.58
CA TRP A 249 14.91 -9.64 0.29
C TRP A 249 15.61 -10.74 1.09
N GLN A 250 15.35 -10.84 2.40
CA GLN A 250 15.93 -11.91 3.21
C GLN A 250 15.57 -13.31 2.66
N VAL A 251 14.33 -13.52 2.20
CA VAL A 251 13.92 -14.78 1.56
C VAL A 251 14.74 -15.09 0.30
N PHE A 252 15.06 -14.09 -0.54
CA PHE A 252 15.92 -14.28 -1.72
C PHE A 252 17.35 -14.67 -1.36
N GLU A 253 17.87 -14.23 -0.21
CA GLU A 253 19.17 -14.67 0.28
C GLU A 253 19.11 -16.07 0.89
N ASP A 254 18.06 -16.36 1.65
CA ASP A 254 17.87 -17.63 2.35
C ASP A 254 17.54 -18.78 1.38
N GLU A 255 16.83 -18.54 0.27
CA GLU A 255 16.53 -19.57 -0.75
C GLU A 255 17.79 -20.09 -1.47
N ASN A 256 18.94 -19.41 -1.34
CA ASN A 256 20.22 -19.87 -1.86
C ASN A 256 20.98 -20.82 -0.92
N LYS A 257 20.57 -20.92 0.34
CA LYS A 257 21.23 -21.76 1.34
C LYS A 257 20.73 -23.20 1.26
N ALA A 258 21.65 -24.16 1.09
CA ALA A 258 21.31 -25.58 0.97
C ALA A 258 20.56 -26.13 2.21
N SER A 259 20.92 -25.66 3.41
CA SER A 259 20.24 -26.05 4.66
C SER A 259 18.77 -25.64 4.69
N VAL A 260 18.43 -24.46 4.15
CA VAL A 260 17.05 -23.97 4.07
C VAL A 260 16.27 -24.73 3.00
N ARG A 261 16.89 -25.02 1.85
CA ARG A 261 16.26 -25.83 0.78
C ARG A 261 15.86 -27.22 1.25
N LEU A 262 16.67 -27.87 2.09
CA LEU A 262 16.36 -29.19 2.64
C LEU A 262 15.13 -29.15 3.58
N LEU A 263 14.98 -28.08 4.35
CA LEU A 263 13.89 -27.93 5.33
C LEU A 263 12.59 -27.41 4.68
N ALA A 264 12.67 -26.31 3.94
CA ALA A 264 11.54 -25.56 3.39
C ALA A 264 11.25 -25.85 1.90
N GLY A 265 12.06 -26.70 1.28
CA GLY A 265 11.96 -27.02 -0.14
C GLY A 265 12.47 -25.91 -1.07
N GLU A 266 12.60 -26.27 -2.34
CA GLU A 266 13.07 -25.35 -3.39
C GLU A 266 11.96 -24.38 -3.84
N ASN A 267 12.37 -23.16 -4.22
CA ASN A 267 11.50 -22.12 -4.80
C ASN A 267 11.87 -21.79 -6.26
N VAL A 268 12.66 -22.66 -6.90
CA VAL A 268 13.12 -22.44 -8.27
C VAL A 268 11.98 -22.72 -9.24
N GLU A 269 11.79 -21.82 -10.22
CA GLU A 269 10.80 -22.03 -11.29
C GLU A 269 11.10 -23.29 -12.10
N ILE A 270 10.08 -24.10 -12.34
CA ILE A 270 10.14 -25.27 -13.20
C ILE A 270 10.27 -24.83 -14.67
N SER A 271 10.98 -25.61 -15.49
CA SER A 271 11.16 -25.33 -16.91
C SER A 271 9.83 -25.23 -17.64
N ARG A 272 9.55 -24.06 -18.23
CA ARG A 272 8.26 -23.76 -18.88
C ARG A 272 7.97 -24.64 -20.10
N SER A 273 8.99 -25.32 -20.67
CA SER A 273 8.87 -26.23 -21.84
C SER A 273 8.30 -27.61 -21.55
N LEU A 274 8.27 -28.02 -20.29
CA LEU A 274 7.97 -29.41 -19.96
C LEU A 274 6.52 -29.74 -20.34
N ASN A 275 6.35 -30.83 -21.08
CA ASN A 275 5.04 -31.41 -21.32
C ASN A 275 4.54 -32.10 -20.03
N PRO A 276 3.21 -32.20 -19.80
CA PRO A 276 2.66 -32.82 -18.58
C PRO A 276 3.19 -34.24 -18.31
N ARG A 277 3.37 -35.05 -19.37
CA ARG A 277 3.91 -36.42 -19.28
C ARG A 277 5.37 -36.44 -18.82
N SER A 278 6.20 -35.55 -19.36
CA SER A 278 7.59 -35.40 -18.89
C SER A 278 7.64 -34.85 -17.47
N LEU A 279 6.74 -33.93 -17.10
CA LEU A 279 6.69 -33.35 -15.76
C LEU A 279 6.37 -34.40 -14.70
N ASN A 280 5.46 -35.34 -14.98
CA ASN A 280 5.12 -36.44 -14.07
C ASN A 280 6.32 -37.34 -13.73
N GLN A 281 7.34 -37.39 -14.60
CA GLN A 281 8.57 -38.16 -14.36
C GLN A 281 9.56 -37.44 -13.43
N TYR A 282 9.52 -36.10 -13.38
CA TYR A 282 10.42 -35.28 -12.56
C TYR A 282 9.78 -34.82 -11.24
N THR A 283 8.48 -35.05 -11.04
CA THR A 283 7.76 -34.57 -9.86
C THR A 283 7.70 -35.68 -8.82
N SER A 284 8.14 -35.39 -7.59
CA SER A 284 8.08 -36.32 -6.45
C SER A 284 6.72 -36.35 -5.73
N VAL A 285 5.79 -35.50 -6.17
CA VAL A 285 4.44 -35.38 -5.60
C VAL A 285 3.56 -36.52 -6.14
N GLY A 286 2.93 -37.26 -5.23
CA GLY A 286 2.00 -38.33 -5.57
C GLY A 286 0.73 -37.85 -6.27
N ASN A 287 0.07 -38.74 -7.00
CA ASN A 287 -1.18 -38.40 -7.70
C ASN A 287 -2.33 -38.15 -6.71
N PHE A 288 -2.75 -36.89 -6.58
CA PHE A 288 -3.82 -36.44 -5.68
C PHE A 288 -5.22 -36.38 -6.33
N LEU A 289 -5.35 -36.68 -7.64
CA LEU A 289 -6.65 -36.61 -8.35
C LEU A 289 -7.71 -37.59 -7.82
N HIS A 290 -7.28 -38.67 -7.16
CA HIS A 290 -8.17 -39.70 -6.64
C HIS A 290 -8.72 -39.37 -5.24
N CYS A 291 -8.41 -38.20 -4.67
CA CYS A 291 -8.94 -37.72 -3.39
C CYS A 291 -8.85 -38.75 -2.24
N ARG A 292 -7.70 -39.41 -2.07
CA ARG A 292 -7.53 -40.46 -1.05
C ARG A 292 -7.52 -39.89 0.37
N SER A 293 -7.16 -38.62 0.53
CA SER A 293 -7.17 -37.90 1.81
C SER A 293 -7.94 -36.59 1.72
N TYR A 294 -8.35 -36.03 2.87
CA TYR A 294 -8.94 -34.69 2.92
C TYR A 294 -8.00 -33.61 2.37
N LEU A 295 -6.69 -33.81 2.53
CA LEU A 295 -5.68 -32.92 1.95
C LEU A 295 -5.68 -33.02 0.41
N ASP A 296 -5.86 -34.21 -0.15
CA ASP A 296 -6.00 -34.38 -1.61
C ASP A 296 -7.26 -33.73 -2.15
N MET A 297 -8.39 -33.83 -1.43
CA MET A 297 -9.63 -33.12 -1.80
C MET A 297 -9.41 -31.61 -1.82
N ALA A 298 -8.72 -31.06 -0.82
CA ALA A 298 -8.36 -29.64 -0.79
C ALA A 298 -7.40 -29.26 -1.93
N LYS A 299 -6.41 -30.11 -2.24
CA LYS A 299 -5.49 -29.92 -3.38
C LYS A 299 -6.23 -29.89 -4.71
N VAL A 300 -7.13 -30.84 -4.96
CA VAL A 300 -7.95 -30.85 -6.18
C VAL A 300 -8.78 -29.57 -6.26
N PHE A 301 -9.36 -29.12 -5.15
CA PHE A 301 -10.11 -27.87 -5.13
C PHE A 301 -9.25 -26.66 -5.51
N VAL A 302 -8.09 -26.51 -4.88
CA VAL A 302 -7.18 -25.37 -5.11
C VAL A 302 -6.54 -25.43 -6.50
N PHE A 303 -6.07 -26.59 -6.97
CA PHE A 303 -5.34 -26.67 -8.23
C PHE A 303 -6.23 -26.82 -9.47
N SER A 304 -7.45 -27.34 -9.34
CA SER A 304 -8.35 -27.54 -10.49
C SER A 304 -9.46 -26.49 -10.59
N TYR A 305 -10.10 -26.10 -9.48
CA TYR A 305 -11.25 -25.18 -9.54
C TYR A 305 -10.89 -23.70 -9.32
N PHE A 306 -9.77 -23.39 -8.67
CA PHE A 306 -9.39 -22.00 -8.38
C PHE A 306 -9.18 -21.15 -9.64
N PHE A 307 -8.75 -21.77 -10.76
CA PHE A 307 -8.64 -21.09 -12.05
C PHE A 307 -9.98 -20.48 -12.48
N TRP A 308 -11.07 -21.25 -12.42
CA TRP A 308 -12.41 -20.80 -12.77
C TRP A 308 -12.97 -19.77 -11.78
N LEU A 309 -12.64 -19.92 -10.50
CA LEU A 309 -12.98 -18.93 -9.47
C LEU A 309 -12.33 -17.58 -9.78
N VAL A 310 -11.04 -17.56 -10.12
CA VAL A 310 -10.32 -16.33 -10.49
C VAL A 310 -10.93 -15.69 -11.74
N LEU A 311 -11.30 -16.48 -12.76
CA LEU A 311 -11.99 -15.95 -13.94
C LEU A 311 -13.35 -15.34 -13.61
N CYS A 312 -14.10 -15.93 -12.67
CA CYS A 312 -15.35 -15.36 -12.16
C CYS A 312 -15.10 -14.01 -11.46
N LEU A 313 -14.04 -13.91 -10.64
CA LEU A 313 -13.66 -12.62 -10.03
C LEU A 313 -13.30 -11.58 -11.09
N VAL A 314 -12.54 -11.95 -12.14
CA VAL A 314 -12.24 -11.06 -13.26
C VAL A 314 -13.53 -10.59 -13.96
N PHE A 315 -14.51 -11.48 -14.16
CA PHE A 315 -15.82 -11.11 -14.71
C PHE A 315 -16.57 -10.10 -13.82
N ILE A 316 -16.59 -10.33 -12.51
CA ILE A 316 -17.22 -9.41 -11.54
C ILE A 316 -16.51 -8.03 -11.60
N THR A 317 -15.18 -8.00 -11.63
CA THR A 317 -14.43 -6.73 -11.77
C THR A 317 -14.72 -6.02 -13.10
N GLY A 318 -14.98 -6.77 -14.17
CA GLY A 318 -15.36 -6.21 -15.48
C GLY A 318 -16.81 -5.72 -15.57
N THR A 319 -17.72 -6.17 -14.69
CA THR A 319 -19.15 -5.81 -14.74
C THR A 319 -19.58 -4.82 -13.67
N THR A 320 -18.87 -4.75 -12.54
CA THR A 320 -19.22 -3.88 -11.39
C THR A 320 -19.17 -2.38 -11.71
N ARG A 321 -18.36 -1.95 -12.68
CA ARG A 321 -18.23 -0.54 -13.09
C ARG A 321 -18.25 -0.42 -14.61
N ILE A 322 -18.92 0.61 -15.12
CA ILE A 322 -18.94 0.94 -16.54
C ILE A 322 -17.73 1.85 -16.80
N ASN A 323 -16.64 1.30 -17.31
CA ASN A 323 -15.47 2.07 -17.76
C ASN A 323 -14.77 1.34 -18.92
N ILE A 324 -13.96 2.06 -19.68
CA ILE A 324 -13.20 1.46 -20.80
C ILE A 324 -12.19 0.40 -20.36
N PHE A 325 -11.68 0.48 -19.12
CA PHE A 325 -10.77 -0.52 -18.55
C PHE A 325 -11.48 -1.85 -18.22
N CYS A 326 -12.77 -1.81 -17.93
CA CYS A 326 -13.61 -2.96 -17.63
C CYS A 326 -13.90 -3.77 -18.89
N LEU A 327 -13.97 -3.12 -20.06
CA LEU A 327 -14.09 -3.81 -21.34
C LEU A 327 -12.92 -4.78 -21.58
N GLY A 328 -11.69 -4.39 -21.24
CA GLY A 328 -10.53 -5.28 -21.39
C GLY A 328 -10.61 -6.51 -20.47
N TYR A 329 -11.10 -6.35 -19.24
CA TYR A 329 -11.36 -7.48 -18.34
C TYR A 329 -12.45 -8.42 -18.87
N LEU A 330 -13.52 -7.88 -19.44
CA LEU A 330 -14.59 -8.69 -20.06
C LEU A 330 -14.07 -9.46 -21.28
N VAL A 331 -13.31 -8.81 -22.17
CA VAL A 331 -12.73 -9.47 -23.35
C VAL A 331 -11.78 -10.60 -22.92
N ALA A 332 -10.91 -10.36 -21.94
CA ALA A 332 -10.03 -11.39 -21.41
C ALA A 332 -10.81 -12.55 -20.78
N CYS A 333 -11.85 -12.25 -19.99
CA CYS A 333 -12.69 -13.26 -19.36
C CYS A 333 -13.41 -14.13 -20.39
N PHE A 334 -14.07 -13.53 -21.38
CA PHE A 334 -14.73 -14.29 -22.46
C PHE A 334 -13.75 -15.14 -23.25
N TYR A 335 -12.55 -14.62 -23.53
CA TYR A 335 -11.50 -15.39 -24.20
C TYR A 335 -11.11 -16.64 -23.38
N PHE A 336 -10.85 -16.48 -22.08
CA PHE A 336 -10.50 -17.62 -21.21
C PHE A 336 -11.67 -18.57 -20.95
N MET A 337 -12.93 -18.11 -20.96
CA MET A 337 -14.08 -19.00 -20.83
C MET A 337 -14.33 -19.81 -22.11
N LEU A 338 -14.15 -19.22 -23.29
CA LEU A 338 -14.35 -19.90 -24.57
C LEU A 338 -13.22 -20.88 -24.90
N PHE A 339 -11.97 -20.52 -24.59
CA PHE A 339 -10.80 -21.32 -24.96
C PHE A 339 -10.12 -22.00 -23.76
N GLY A 340 -10.62 -21.83 -22.54
CA GLY A 340 -9.98 -22.28 -21.29
C GLY A 340 -9.53 -23.73 -21.30
N ASP A 341 -10.43 -24.64 -21.67
CA ASP A 341 -10.16 -26.08 -21.70
C ASP A 341 -9.03 -26.42 -22.70
N THR A 342 -9.05 -25.80 -23.87
CA THR A 342 -8.00 -26.01 -24.87
C THR A 342 -6.66 -25.41 -24.44
N VAL A 343 -6.68 -24.27 -23.75
CA VAL A 343 -5.49 -23.59 -23.22
C VAL A 343 -4.85 -24.38 -22.08
N LEU A 344 -5.65 -25.02 -21.21
CA LEU A 344 -5.18 -25.88 -20.11
C LEU A 344 -4.46 -27.15 -20.62
N LEU A 345 -4.79 -27.62 -21.83
CA LEU A 345 -4.14 -28.76 -22.47
C LEU A 345 -2.82 -28.40 -23.17
N GLN A 346 -2.60 -27.12 -23.46
CA GLN A 346 -1.37 -26.64 -24.11
C GLN A 346 -0.19 -26.60 -23.12
N PRO A 347 1.07 -26.58 -23.61
CA PRO A 347 2.23 -26.40 -22.75
C PRO A 347 2.17 -25.13 -21.91
N VAL A 348 2.74 -25.19 -20.70
CA VAL A 348 2.67 -24.13 -19.68
C VAL A 348 3.15 -22.75 -20.20
N ARG A 349 4.04 -22.71 -21.20
CA ARG A 349 4.50 -21.45 -21.84
C ARG A 349 3.36 -20.59 -22.37
N TYR A 350 2.35 -21.20 -23.00
CA TYR A 350 1.30 -20.47 -23.69
C TYR A 350 0.34 -19.82 -22.69
N ILE A 351 -0.16 -20.61 -21.73
CA ILE A 351 -1.04 -20.13 -20.66
C ILE A 351 -0.36 -19.08 -19.79
N LEU A 352 0.93 -19.24 -19.45
CA LEU A 352 1.67 -18.22 -18.70
C LEU A 352 1.82 -16.91 -19.49
N LYS A 353 2.01 -16.95 -20.82
CA LYS A 353 2.12 -15.72 -21.61
C LYS A 353 0.81 -14.93 -21.61
N LEU A 354 -0.33 -15.62 -21.69
CA LEU A 354 -1.65 -15.00 -21.62
C LEU A 354 -1.93 -14.43 -20.21
N TRP A 355 -1.61 -15.18 -19.15
CA TRP A 355 -1.73 -14.69 -17.78
C TRP A 355 -0.82 -13.51 -17.50
N ASP A 356 0.44 -13.54 -17.95
CA ASP A 356 1.37 -12.41 -17.84
C ASP A 356 0.81 -11.17 -18.57
N CYS A 357 0.10 -11.36 -19.69
CA CYS A 357 -0.56 -10.27 -20.41
C CYS A 357 -1.70 -9.67 -19.58
N LEU A 358 -2.49 -10.50 -18.90
CA LEU A 358 -3.55 -10.02 -18.02
C LEU A 358 -3.00 -9.30 -16.78
N ILE A 359 -1.94 -9.82 -16.15
CA ILE A 359 -1.26 -9.16 -15.03
C ILE A 359 -0.63 -7.83 -15.47
N ALA A 360 -0.05 -7.78 -16.68
CA ALA A 360 0.44 -6.53 -17.24
C ALA A 360 -0.71 -5.53 -17.46
N TYR A 361 -1.83 -6.00 -18.02
CA TYR A 361 -3.03 -5.19 -18.19
C TYR A 361 -3.53 -4.61 -16.85
N THR A 362 -3.63 -5.43 -15.80
CA THR A 362 -4.09 -4.97 -14.48
C THR A 362 -3.14 -3.91 -13.90
N SER A 363 -1.83 -4.13 -13.99
CA SER A 363 -0.84 -3.16 -13.50
C SER A 363 -0.92 -1.81 -14.23
N VAL A 364 -1.16 -1.81 -15.54
CA VAL A 364 -1.34 -0.60 -16.35
C VAL A 364 -2.65 0.10 -16.00
N VAL A 365 -3.74 -0.65 -15.82
CA VAL A 365 -5.04 -0.08 -15.40
C VAL A 365 -4.92 0.62 -14.03
N ILE A 366 -4.23 0.00 -13.06
CA ILE A 366 -3.99 0.61 -11.74
C ILE A 366 -3.19 1.91 -11.89
N CYS A 367 -2.11 1.91 -12.67
CA CYS A 367 -1.30 3.10 -12.93
C CYS A 367 -2.11 4.21 -13.61
N LEU A 368 -2.92 3.87 -14.63
CA LEU A 368 -3.75 4.83 -15.36
C LEU A 368 -4.86 5.41 -14.48
N LYS A 369 -5.53 4.58 -13.66
CA LYS A 369 -6.52 5.07 -12.68
C LYS A 369 -5.89 6.05 -11.69
N ASN A 370 -4.67 5.77 -11.23
CA ASN A 370 -3.96 6.69 -10.35
C ASN A 370 -3.61 8.00 -11.07
N LEU A 371 -3.11 7.95 -12.32
CA LEU A 371 -2.86 9.15 -13.11
C LEU A 371 -4.14 9.97 -13.34
N ILE A 372 -5.25 9.31 -13.61
CA ILE A 372 -6.58 9.92 -13.81
C ILE A 372 -7.10 10.58 -12.51
N SER A 373 -6.68 10.09 -11.34
CA SER A 373 -7.06 10.67 -10.05
C SER A 373 -6.62 12.13 -9.88
N LEU A 374 -5.56 12.56 -10.58
CA LEU A 374 -5.17 13.97 -10.65
C LEU A 374 -6.33 14.83 -11.17
N GLY A 375 -6.95 14.39 -12.27
CA GLY A 375 -8.09 15.10 -12.86
C GLY A 375 -9.26 15.15 -11.88
N SER A 376 -9.65 14.00 -11.31
CA SER A 376 -10.82 13.90 -10.44
C SER A 376 -10.67 14.62 -9.10
N CYS A 377 -9.49 14.59 -8.49
CA CYS A 377 -9.26 15.18 -7.17
C CYS A 377 -8.81 16.65 -7.26
N ALA A 378 -7.97 17.03 -8.22
CA ALA A 378 -7.41 18.39 -8.29
C ALA A 378 -8.21 19.36 -9.17
N TYR A 379 -8.85 18.87 -10.24
CA TYR A 379 -9.47 19.71 -11.29
C TYR A 379 -10.96 19.41 -11.54
N LEU A 380 -11.66 18.84 -10.56
CA LEU A 380 -13.06 18.42 -10.70
C LEU A 380 -13.98 19.52 -11.26
N ASP A 381 -13.86 20.75 -10.74
CA ASP A 381 -14.74 21.86 -11.13
C ASP A 381 -14.54 22.28 -12.60
N SER A 382 -13.32 22.17 -13.12
CA SER A 382 -13.04 22.46 -14.53
C SER A 382 -13.51 21.33 -15.44
N LEU A 383 -13.38 20.07 -14.99
CA LEU A 383 -13.80 18.90 -15.75
C LEU A 383 -15.33 18.77 -15.85
N LEU A 384 -16.05 19.14 -14.78
CA LEU A 384 -17.52 19.16 -14.80
C LEU A 384 -18.08 20.16 -15.83
N LYS A 385 -17.41 21.29 -16.03
CA LYS A 385 -17.85 22.32 -16.98
C LYS A 385 -17.57 21.95 -18.44
N ASN A 386 -16.41 21.35 -18.72
CA ASN A 386 -15.91 21.21 -20.09
C ASN A 386 -15.84 19.76 -20.59
N GLY A 387 -16.03 18.75 -19.74
CA GLY A 387 -15.63 17.38 -20.05
C GLY A 387 -16.38 16.28 -19.31
N CYS A 388 -17.70 16.40 -19.13
CA CYS A 388 -18.48 15.34 -18.46
C CYS A 388 -18.38 13.97 -19.18
N TRP A 389 -18.24 13.96 -20.51
CA TRP A 389 -18.04 12.73 -21.28
C TRP A 389 -16.77 11.96 -20.83
N LEU A 390 -15.71 12.69 -20.47
CA LEU A 390 -14.43 12.14 -20.04
C LEU A 390 -14.54 11.51 -18.64
N ILE A 391 -15.29 12.17 -17.74
CA ILE A 391 -15.60 11.65 -16.40
C ILE A 391 -16.35 10.33 -16.50
N GLN A 392 -17.35 10.25 -17.39
CA GLN A 392 -18.18 9.06 -17.57
C GLN A 392 -17.43 7.90 -18.25
N ALA A 393 -16.61 8.17 -19.27
CA ALA A 393 -15.85 7.14 -19.99
C ALA A 393 -14.80 6.42 -19.13
N PHE A 394 -14.13 7.17 -18.25
CA PHE A 394 -13.06 6.64 -17.39
C PHE A 394 -13.48 6.39 -15.94
N SER A 395 -14.73 6.72 -15.58
CA SER A 395 -15.24 6.59 -14.20
C SER A 395 -14.36 7.36 -13.20
N MET A 396 -14.15 8.65 -13.48
CA MET A 396 -13.24 9.49 -12.69
C MET A 396 -13.86 9.88 -11.34
N PHE A 397 -13.37 9.29 -10.25
CA PHE A 397 -13.79 9.63 -8.89
C PHE A 397 -12.61 9.78 -7.95
N CYS A 398 -12.76 10.63 -6.93
CA CYS A 398 -11.78 10.78 -5.86
C CYS A 398 -12.28 10.00 -4.63
N THR A 399 -11.56 8.95 -4.22
CA THR A 399 -11.97 8.09 -3.09
C THR A 399 -11.44 8.58 -1.74
N ILE A 400 -10.41 9.44 -1.75
CA ILE A 400 -9.71 9.88 -0.55
C ILE A 400 -10.44 11.06 0.10
N LYS A 401 -10.61 10.98 1.42
CA LYS A 401 -11.30 12.01 2.20
C LYS A 401 -10.45 13.29 2.34
N GLY A 402 -11.12 14.43 2.49
CA GLY A 402 -10.50 15.73 2.80
C GLY A 402 -10.01 16.51 1.59
N TYR A 403 -10.59 16.30 0.41
CA TYR A 403 -10.47 17.27 -0.69
C TYR A 403 -11.59 18.29 -0.55
N ASP A 404 -11.31 19.57 -0.80
CA ASP A 404 -12.31 20.64 -0.75
C ASP A 404 -13.16 20.55 -2.04
N VAL A 405 -14.32 19.90 -1.96
CA VAL A 405 -15.27 19.78 -3.09
C VAL A 405 -16.38 20.82 -2.92
N LEU A 406 -16.47 21.78 -3.85
CA LEU A 406 -17.45 22.88 -3.80
C LEU A 406 -18.92 22.40 -3.78
N ALA A 407 -19.19 21.19 -4.29
CA ALA A 407 -20.49 20.52 -4.22
C ALA A 407 -21.02 20.36 -2.76
N SER A 408 -20.12 20.19 -1.78
CA SER A 408 -20.49 19.99 -0.38
C SER A 408 -21.01 21.26 0.31
N ARG A 409 -20.79 22.47 -0.24
CA ARG A 409 -21.31 23.72 0.36
C ARG A 409 -22.73 24.08 -0.09
N ARG A 410 -23.25 23.43 -1.14
CA ARG A 410 -24.61 23.68 -1.64
C ARG A 410 -25.61 22.55 -1.35
N GLY A 411 -25.20 21.45 -0.74
CA GLY A 411 -26.10 20.32 -0.45
C GLY A 411 -26.45 19.46 -1.67
N TRP A 412 -25.71 19.61 -2.77
CA TRP A 412 -25.88 18.81 -4.00
C TRP A 412 -24.54 18.17 -4.36
N TYR A 413 -24.40 16.85 -4.22
CA TYR A 413 -23.38 16.11 -4.95
C TYR A 413 -23.95 15.81 -6.34
N CYS A 414 -23.60 16.62 -7.35
CA CYS A 414 -23.82 16.23 -8.74
C CYS A 414 -22.89 15.08 -9.08
N VAL A 415 -23.40 13.85 -8.99
CA VAL A 415 -22.79 12.69 -9.64
C VAL A 415 -23.46 12.58 -11.02
N GLY A 416 -22.86 13.27 -12.00
CA GLY A 416 -23.26 13.24 -13.40
C GLY A 416 -23.96 14.52 -13.88
N CYS A 417 -23.64 14.95 -15.10
CA CYS A 417 -24.59 15.70 -15.92
C CYS A 417 -25.84 14.82 -16.07
N ASP A 418 -26.93 15.25 -15.45
CA ASP A 418 -28.31 14.81 -15.66
C ASP A 418 -28.50 13.29 -15.84
N LEU A 419 -28.56 12.50 -14.75
CA LEU A 419 -29.58 11.42 -14.64
C LEU A 419 -29.70 10.64 -13.31
N PHE A 420 -28.81 10.77 -12.31
CA PHE A 420 -28.98 10.02 -11.05
C PHE A 420 -28.63 10.85 -9.81
N CYS A 421 -29.65 11.34 -9.10
CA CYS A 421 -29.52 11.83 -7.73
C CYS A 421 -29.60 10.65 -6.74
N CYS A 422 -28.53 10.35 -6.01
CA CYS A 422 -28.60 9.53 -4.81
C CYS A 422 -28.71 10.44 -3.58
N SER A 423 -29.81 10.31 -2.83
CA SER A 423 -30.00 10.96 -1.54
C SER A 423 -29.22 10.20 -0.45
N VAL A 424 -28.40 10.89 0.33
CA VAL A 424 -27.79 10.31 1.55
C VAL A 424 -28.84 10.37 2.66
N GLY A 425 -29.58 9.28 2.80
CA GLY A 425 -30.28 8.94 4.03
C GLY A 425 -29.29 8.50 5.10
N SER A 426 -29.26 9.26 6.18
CA SER A 426 -28.81 8.93 7.54
C SER A 426 -27.38 8.43 7.77
N LYS A 427 -26.69 9.17 8.65
CA LYS A 427 -25.70 8.64 9.58
C LYS A 427 -26.17 7.29 10.14
N GLU A 428 -25.33 6.27 10.01
CA GLU A 428 -24.98 5.26 11.03
C GLU A 428 -24.50 3.95 10.37
N ASN A 429 -23.33 3.50 10.81
CA ASN A 429 -22.85 2.11 10.84
C ASN A 429 -22.96 1.26 9.55
N ILE A 430 -21.90 1.28 8.73
CA ILE A 430 -21.56 0.16 7.84
C ILE A 430 -20.13 -0.31 8.18
N PRO A 431 -19.91 -1.59 8.51
CA PRO A 431 -18.61 -2.06 9.01
C PRO A 431 -17.52 -1.97 7.94
N GLN A 432 -16.39 -1.39 8.34
CA GLN A 432 -15.20 -1.03 7.55
C GLN A 432 -14.45 -2.20 6.86
N LEU A 433 -14.95 -3.44 6.88
CA LEU A 433 -14.20 -4.59 6.36
C LEU A 433 -14.53 -5.00 4.92
N LEU A 434 -15.66 -4.56 4.35
CA LEU A 434 -16.09 -4.98 3.01
C LEU A 434 -15.74 -3.98 1.89
N LEU A 435 -15.29 -2.76 2.23
CA LEU A 435 -14.88 -1.76 1.23
C LEU A 435 -13.45 -1.95 0.70
N SER A 436 -12.60 -2.71 1.39
CA SER A 436 -11.18 -2.86 1.00
C SER A 436 -10.97 -3.80 -0.20
N VAL A 437 -11.98 -4.54 -0.63
CA VAL A 437 -11.91 -5.47 -1.78
C VAL A 437 -12.58 -4.88 -3.03
N CYS A 438 -13.37 -3.81 -2.89
CA CYS A 438 -14.17 -3.23 -3.98
C CYS A 438 -13.57 -1.96 -4.63
N CYS A 439 -12.35 -1.55 -4.24
CA CYS A 439 -11.72 -0.31 -4.72
C CYS A 439 -10.34 -0.49 -5.41
N ILE A 440 -10.01 -1.68 -5.90
CA ILE A 440 -8.87 -1.88 -6.82
C ILE A 440 -9.39 -1.93 -8.26
#